data_AF-A0A9D6S544-F1
#
_entry.id   AF-A0A9D6S544-F1
#
_cell.length_a   1.000
_cell.length_b   1.000
_cell.length_c   1.000
_cell.angle_alpha   90.00
_cell.angle_beta   90.00
_cell.angle_gamma   90.00
#
_symmetry.space_group_name_H-M   'P 1'
#
loop_
_entity.id
_entity.type
_entity.pdbx_description
1 polymer ?
#
loop_
_entity_poly.entity_id
_entity_poly.type
_entity_poly.pdbx_seq_one_letter_code
_entity_poly.pdbx_strand_id
1 'polypeptide(L)'
;MHKIELQGVADDARRVFEKKSVEEALLVELYAAYADVGDTTLFVKRALSSFPRLACGVATVYLRHRLGTGEIIQGRYGKESHTFFLLDDTIVDITADQYGGPKTYVGKLRPPWSFNS
;
A
#
# COMPACT_ATOMS: atom_id res chain seq x y z
N MET A 1 -13.87 12.07 4.18
CA MET A 1 -13.53 11.07 5.22
C MET A 1 -12.62 11.74 6.23
N HIS A 2 -12.86 11.55 7.53
CA HIS A 2 -12.04 12.18 8.56
C HIS A 2 -10.72 11.43 8.75
N LYS A 3 -9.65 12.12 9.15
CA LYS A 3 -8.31 11.51 9.33
C LYS A 3 -8.33 10.29 10.26
N ILE A 4 -9.15 10.33 11.32
CA ILE A 4 -9.29 9.24 12.29
C ILE A 4 -9.89 7.99 11.62
N GLU A 5 -10.87 8.18 10.73
CA GLU A 5 -11.49 7.09 9.96
C GLU A 5 -10.46 6.46 9.01
N LEU A 6 -9.67 7.28 8.32
CA LEU A 6 -8.59 6.80 7.43
C LEU A 6 -7.52 6.01 8.17
N GLN A 7 -7.10 6.49 9.34
CA GLN A 7 -6.15 5.77 10.20
C GLN A 7 -6.70 4.40 10.61
N GLY A 8 -7.99 4.33 10.98
CA GLY A 8 -8.65 3.06 11.32
C GLY A 8 -8.65 2.06 10.16
N VAL A 9 -9.01 2.51 8.94
CA VAL A 9 -8.98 1.66 7.74
C VAL A 9 -7.56 1.18 7.42
N ALA A 10 -6.57 2.06 7.55
CA ALA A 10 -5.16 1.71 7.32
C ALA A 10 -4.66 0.67 8.35
N ASP A 11 -4.97 0.86 9.63
CA ASP A 11 -4.58 -0.06 10.70
C ASP A 11 -5.27 -1.42 10.56
N ASP A 12 -6.54 -1.44 10.15
CA ASP A 12 -7.26 -2.66 9.81
C ASP A 12 -6.62 -3.38 8.63
N ALA A 13 -6.33 -2.66 7.54
CA ALA A 13 -5.68 -3.24 6.36
C ALA A 13 -4.31 -3.81 6.72
N ARG A 14 -3.49 -3.07 7.48
CA ARG A 14 -2.20 -3.54 8.00
C ARG A 14 -2.34 -4.86 8.76
N ARG A 15 -3.29 -4.93 9.69
CA ARG A 15 -3.53 -6.13 10.50
C ARG A 15 -3.96 -7.33 9.66
N VAL A 16 -4.77 -7.11 8.63
CA VAL A 16 -5.19 -8.19 7.71
C VAL A 16 -3.99 -8.78 6.96
N PHE A 17 -3.06 -7.94 6.49
CA PHE A 17 -1.80 -8.41 5.89
C PHE A 17 -0.90 -9.14 6.90
N GLU A 18 -0.68 -8.57 8.10
CA GLU A 18 0.14 -9.19 9.16
C GLU A 18 -0.42 -10.55 9.60
N LYS A 19 -1.75 -10.71 9.62
CA LYS A 19 -2.44 -11.95 9.96
C LYS A 19 -2.62 -12.90 8.77
N LYS A 20 -2.21 -12.51 7.56
CA LYS A 20 -2.43 -13.26 6.31
C LYS A 20 -3.90 -13.66 6.12
N SER A 21 -4.82 -12.78 6.50
CA SER A 21 -6.26 -13.03 6.44
C SER A 21 -6.94 -12.37 5.23
N VAL A 22 -6.17 -11.72 4.36
CA VAL A 22 -6.66 -11.27 3.04
C VAL A 22 -6.63 -12.44 2.07
N GLU A 23 -7.68 -12.58 1.28
CA GLU A 23 -7.77 -13.60 0.25
C GLU A 23 -6.75 -13.32 -0.87
N GLU A 24 -5.86 -14.29 -1.12
CA GLU A 24 -4.83 -14.17 -2.17
C GLU A 24 -5.47 -13.93 -3.55
N ALA A 25 -6.57 -14.62 -3.86
CA ALA A 25 -7.30 -14.48 -5.13
C ALA A 25 -7.79 -13.05 -5.36
N LEU A 26 -8.34 -12.40 -4.33
CA LEU A 26 -8.75 -11.00 -4.38
C LEU A 26 -7.56 -10.09 -4.71
N LEU A 27 -6.40 -10.30 -4.06
CA LEU A 27 -5.22 -9.49 -4.32
C LEU A 27 -4.65 -9.69 -5.73
N VAL A 28 -4.70 -10.92 -6.24
CA VAL A 28 -4.32 -11.22 -7.63
C VAL A 28 -5.20 -10.46 -8.62
N GLU A 29 -6.52 -10.49 -8.42
CA GLU A 29 -7.47 -9.75 -9.25
C GLU A 29 -7.20 -8.24 -9.20
N LEU A 30 -7.11 -7.67 -8.00
CA LEU A 30 -6.88 -6.24 -7.81
C LEU A 30 -5.56 -5.76 -8.40
N TYR A 31 -4.50 -6.56 -8.27
CA TYR A 31 -3.19 -6.20 -8.79
C TYR A 31 -3.09 -6.37 -10.31
N ALA A 32 -3.67 -7.43 -10.87
CA ALA A 32 -3.72 -7.65 -12.32
C ALA A 32 -4.49 -6.53 -13.04
N ALA A 33 -5.53 -5.98 -12.41
CA ALA A 33 -6.25 -4.82 -12.92
C ALA A 33 -5.45 -3.50 -12.83
N TYR A 34 -4.37 -3.47 -12.05
CA TYR A 34 -3.52 -2.30 -11.86
C TYR A 34 -2.28 -2.31 -12.76
N ALA A 35 -1.56 -3.44 -12.82
CA ALA A 35 -0.31 -3.54 -13.56
C ALA A 35 -0.05 -4.97 -14.06
N ASP A 36 0.60 -5.08 -15.21
CA ASP A 36 1.09 -6.35 -15.74
C ASP A 36 2.53 -6.61 -15.23
N VAL A 37 2.69 -7.73 -14.53
CA VAL A 37 3.97 -8.22 -13.99
C VAL A 37 4.29 -9.64 -14.48
N GLY A 38 3.59 -10.12 -15.50
CA GLY A 38 3.70 -11.50 -16.01
C GLY A 38 2.96 -12.51 -15.14
N ASP A 39 3.60 -12.99 -14.06
CA ASP A 39 2.98 -13.94 -13.12
C ASP A 39 2.50 -13.22 -11.86
N THR A 40 1.31 -12.62 -11.96
CA THR A 40 0.69 -11.85 -10.86
C THR A 40 0.43 -12.74 -9.63
N THR A 41 0.10 -14.01 -9.81
CA THR A 41 -0.10 -14.95 -8.70
C THR A 41 1.18 -15.14 -7.89
N LEU A 42 2.29 -15.44 -8.57
CA LEU A 42 3.59 -15.57 -7.91
C LEU A 42 4.03 -14.25 -7.27
N PHE A 43 3.79 -13.12 -7.94
CA PHE A 43 4.10 -11.80 -7.41
C PHE A 43 3.35 -11.52 -6.09
N VAL A 44 2.02 -11.70 -6.07
CA VAL A 44 1.19 -11.49 -4.88
C VAL A 44 1.59 -12.44 -3.76
N LYS A 45 1.83 -13.72 -4.07
CA LYS A 45 2.27 -14.70 -3.07
C LYS A 45 3.59 -14.29 -2.40
N ARG A 46 4.55 -13.78 -3.18
CA ARG A 46 5.83 -13.24 -2.66
C ARG A 46 5.64 -11.99 -1.82
N ALA A 47 4.76 -11.08 -2.25
CA ALA A 47 4.42 -9.87 -1.50
C ALA A 47 3.81 -10.23 -0.14
N LEU A 48 2.86 -11.16 -0.10
CA LEU A 48 2.23 -11.65 1.14
C LEU A 48 3.24 -12.34 2.07
N SER A 49 4.18 -13.13 1.53
CA SER A 49 5.19 -13.80 2.35
C SER A 49 6.25 -12.84 2.90
N SER A 50 6.48 -11.71 2.24
CA SER A 50 7.54 -10.76 2.55
C SER A 50 7.04 -9.51 3.29
N PHE A 51 5.72 -9.37 3.46
CA PHE A 51 5.09 -8.20 4.05
C PHE A 51 5.75 -7.81 5.40
N PRO A 52 6.09 -6.51 5.61
CA PRO A 52 5.76 -5.36 4.76
C PRO A 52 6.72 -5.09 3.60
N ARG A 53 7.82 -5.82 3.51
CA ARG A 53 8.82 -5.63 2.44
C ARG A 53 8.29 -6.18 1.12
N LEU A 54 8.61 -5.50 0.01
CA LEU A 54 8.23 -5.90 -1.34
C LEU A 54 6.71 -6.00 -1.57
N ALA A 55 5.92 -5.32 -0.72
CA ALA A 55 4.46 -5.43 -0.73
C ALA A 55 3.75 -4.10 -0.99
N CYS A 56 4.46 -2.98 -1.19
CA CYS A 56 3.86 -1.65 -1.31
C CYS A 56 2.78 -1.60 -2.41
N GLY A 57 3.05 -2.14 -3.60
CA GLY A 57 2.06 -2.17 -4.68
C GLY A 57 0.79 -2.96 -4.33
N VAL A 58 0.95 -4.17 -3.79
CA VAL A 58 -0.18 -5.05 -3.40
C VAL A 58 -0.99 -4.45 -2.25
N ALA A 59 -0.31 -3.88 -1.26
CA ALA A 59 -0.93 -3.17 -0.16
C ALA A 59 -1.74 -1.96 -0.64
N THR A 60 -1.20 -1.19 -1.59
CA THR A 60 -1.85 0.00 -2.13
C THR A 60 -3.10 -0.32 -2.95
N VAL A 61 -3.09 -1.37 -3.80
CA VAL A 61 -4.31 -1.77 -4.53
C VAL A 61 -5.41 -2.25 -3.58
N TYR A 62 -5.04 -2.91 -2.47
CA TYR A 62 -6.00 -3.30 -1.43
C TYR A 62 -6.57 -2.11 -0.67
N LEU A 63 -5.75 -1.10 -0.35
CA LEU A 63 -6.23 0.16 0.25
C LEU A 63 -7.23 0.87 -0.67
N ARG A 64 -6.94 0.94 -1.98
CA ARG A 64 -7.88 1.50 -2.96
C ARG A 64 -9.20 0.74 -2.99
N HIS A 65 -9.16 -0.59 -2.95
CA HIS A 65 -10.37 -1.41 -2.85
C HIS A 65 -11.18 -1.11 -1.58
N ARG A 66 -10.50 -0.98 -0.42
CA ARG A 66 -11.13 -0.71 0.87
C ARG A 66 -11.75 0.68 0.98
N LEU A 67 -11.13 1.68 0.36
CA LEU A 67 -11.54 3.08 0.46
C LEU A 67 -12.45 3.53 -0.70
N GLY A 68 -12.49 2.77 -1.80
CA GLY A 68 -13.41 2.95 -2.92
C GLY A 68 -13.13 4.14 -3.84
N THR A 69 -12.14 4.97 -3.51
CA THR A 69 -11.72 6.16 -4.27
C THR A 69 -10.23 6.37 -4.09
N GLY A 70 -9.65 7.45 -4.64
CA GLY A 70 -8.23 7.79 -4.53
C GLY A 70 -7.36 7.20 -5.64
N GLU A 71 -6.08 7.54 -5.57
CA GLU A 71 -5.10 7.28 -6.61
C GLU A 71 -3.95 6.41 -6.11
N ILE A 72 -3.40 5.61 -7.01
CA ILE A 72 -2.15 4.87 -6.78
C ILE A 72 -1.05 5.65 -7.45
N ILE A 73 -0.09 6.12 -6.67
CA ILE A 73 0.97 6.99 -7.16
C ILE A 73 2.35 6.40 -6.87
N GLN A 74 3.30 6.73 -7.73
CA GLN A 74 4.69 6.33 -7.59
C GLN A 74 5.49 7.46 -6.94
N GLY A 75 6.34 7.11 -5.98
CA GLY A 75 7.24 8.04 -5.34
C GLY A 75 8.46 7.32 -4.81
N ARG A 76 9.06 7.90 -3.78
CA ARG A 76 10.27 7.38 -3.16
C ARG A 76 10.22 7.46 -1.65
N TYR A 77 10.90 6.54 -1.01
CA TYR A 77 11.36 6.65 0.37
C TYR A 77 12.88 6.87 0.33
N GLY A 78 13.34 8.12 0.40
CA GLY A 78 14.75 8.43 0.22
C GLY A 78 15.23 8.06 -1.19
N LYS A 79 16.02 6.99 -1.33
CA LYS A 79 16.52 6.50 -2.63
C LYS A 79 15.69 5.36 -3.22
N GLU A 80 14.82 4.75 -2.43
CA GLU A 80 14.08 3.56 -2.81
C GLU A 80 12.74 3.94 -3.48
N SER A 81 12.41 3.32 -4.61
CA SER A 81 11.10 3.48 -5.24
C SER A 81 10.01 2.90 -4.36
N HIS A 82 8.86 3.58 -4.32
CA HIS A 82 7.74 3.18 -3.47
C HIS A 82 6.40 3.54 -4.07
N THR A 83 5.40 2.68 -3.86
CA THR A 83 4.02 2.92 -4.28
C THR A 83 3.20 3.42 -3.10
N PHE A 84 2.55 4.57 -3.24
CA PHE A 84 1.68 5.16 -2.21
C PHE A 84 0.23 5.15 -2.66
N PHE A 85 -0.68 5.09 -1.69
CA PHE A 85 -2.08 5.44 -1.93
C PHE A 85 -2.31 6.92 -1.57
N LEU A 86 -2.87 7.69 -2.48
CA LEU A 86 -3.21 9.10 -2.30
C LEU A 86 -4.73 9.26 -2.27
N LEU A 87 -5.26 9.84 -1.21
CA LEU A 87 -6.64 10.27 -1.14
C LEU A 87 -6.68 11.78 -0.86
N ASP A 88 -7.23 12.53 -1.80
CA ASP A 88 -7.17 13.99 -1.81
C ASP A 88 -5.71 14.49 -1.71
N ASP A 89 -5.29 15.00 -0.55
CA ASP A 89 -3.92 15.45 -0.26
C ASP A 89 -3.19 14.58 0.78
N THR A 90 -3.76 13.42 1.11
CA THR A 90 -3.33 12.55 2.20
C THR A 90 -2.81 11.22 1.67
N ILE A 91 -1.57 10.90 2.03
CA ILE A 91 -0.95 9.61 1.79
C ILE A 91 -1.43 8.61 2.85
N VAL A 92 -1.80 7.43 2.39
CA VAL A 92 -2.02 6.24 3.23
C VAL A 92 -1.01 5.17 2.82
N ASP A 93 -0.20 4.72 3.76
CA ASP A 93 0.81 3.69 3.51
C ASP A 93 0.89 2.73 4.70
N ILE A 94 0.62 1.45 4.44
CA ILE A 94 0.68 0.38 5.45
C ILE A 94 1.98 -0.42 5.36
N THR A 95 2.96 0.07 4.62
CA THR A 95 4.28 -0.53 4.40
C THR A 95 5.43 0.43 4.67
N ALA A 96 5.15 1.59 5.29
CA ALA A 96 6.14 2.65 5.53
C ALA A 96 7.29 2.21 6.44
N ASP A 97 7.09 1.22 7.31
CA ASP A 97 8.11 0.63 8.19
C ASP A 97 9.16 -0.20 7.45
N GLN A 98 8.91 -0.57 6.18
CA GLN A 98 9.92 -1.29 5.38
C GLN A 98 11.21 -0.49 5.16
N TYR A 99 11.14 0.85 5.29
CA TYR A 99 12.26 1.78 5.18
C TYR A 99 12.46 2.65 6.43
N GLY A 100 11.95 2.22 7.59
CA GLY A 100 12.14 2.91 8.87
C GLY A 100 11.07 3.95 9.23
N GLY A 101 9.96 4.01 8.48
CA GLY A 101 8.76 4.78 8.85
C GLY A 101 7.90 4.09 9.92
N PRO A 102 6.71 4.65 10.24
CA PRO A 102 5.74 3.98 11.11
C PRO A 102 5.11 2.77 10.40
N LYS A 103 4.51 1.84 11.16
CA LYS A 103 3.78 0.70 10.59
C LYS A 103 2.68 1.11 9.62
N THR A 104 1.99 2.18 9.96
CA THR A 104 0.97 2.83 9.16
C THR A 104 1.23 4.32 9.14
N TYR A 105 1.18 4.91 7.96
CA TYR A 105 1.32 6.35 7.77
C TYR A 105 0.03 6.89 7.16
N VAL A 106 -0.57 7.87 7.83
CA VAL A 106 -1.71 8.65 7.32
C VAL A 106 -1.43 10.13 7.49
N GLY A 107 -1.16 10.82 6.39
CA GLY A 107 -0.92 12.26 6.41
C GLY A 107 -0.36 12.80 5.11
N LYS A 108 -0.09 14.11 5.09
CA LYS A 108 0.52 14.77 3.93
C LYS A 108 1.87 14.17 3.60
N LEU A 109 2.29 14.22 2.33
CA LEU A 109 3.65 13.87 1.95
C LEU A 109 4.66 14.77 2.70
N ARG A 110 5.69 14.18 3.29
CA ARG A 110 6.76 14.87 4.04
C ARG A 110 8.11 14.21 3.72
N PRO A 111 9.25 14.93 3.82
CA PRO A 111 10.55 14.29 3.67
C PRO A 111 10.74 13.11 4.65
N PRO A 112 11.41 12.01 4.25
CA PRO A 112 12.10 11.78 2.98
C PRO A 112 11.20 11.28 1.84
N TRP A 113 9.87 11.32 2.00
CA TRP A 113 8.94 10.96 0.94
C TRP A 113 8.87 12.05 -0.12
N SER A 114 9.03 11.64 -1.37
CA SER A 114 8.85 12.51 -2.53
C SER A 114 8.07 11.77 -3.61
N PHE A 115 7.31 12.50 -4.43
CA PHE A 115 6.81 11.93 -5.68
C PHE A 115 7.98 11.75 -6.65
N ASN A 116 7.84 10.81 -7.60
CA ASN A 116 8.74 10.80 -8.73
C ASN A 116 8.41 12.03 -9.58
N SER A 117 9.34 12.98 -9.60
CA SER A 117 9.33 14.15 -10.50
C SER A 117 9.42 13.72 -11.96
#